data_AF-A0A817ANK9-F1
#
_entry.id   AF-A0A817ANK9-F1
#
_cell.length_a   1.000
_cell.length_b   1.000
_cell.length_c   1.000
_cell.angle_alpha   90.00
_cell.angle_beta   90.00
_cell.angle_gamma   90.00
#
_symmetry.space_group_name_H-M   'P 1'
#
loop_
_entity.id
_entity.type
_entity.pdbx_description
1 polymer ?
#
loop_
_entity_poly.entity_id
_entity_poly.type
_entity_poly.pdbx_seq_one_letter_code
_entity_poly.pdbx_strand_id
1 'polypeptide(L)'
;MEPTPPSLGVRKRRKKTISDLLPIDLVMQIFKRLPVKTLARLICVSKLCASIIRSRDFMKVFLTNRHGRLFFTFKRYKDSILFTASLQTLNPCEASVAMTHPAFDVDAKNCSYLHGLICYASACASRVLVYNSSTRKLTTLPIFQPGTPVRNHFLGYDGIGGVYKVLCRTGPNPVFQIMTLGDGSSWKTVNVGQYSHFPLKKHICIDGVLYYEACADKNLKGTAFIMRFDVRSESFERVKMSGDNVKCSAMVTYEGKLAIISKVISADGSVVLWVLEDAVKHKWLKKVFVLPNSWTSLVQGQSTAAYWFHRFVDVNDAGEFVLAPSSVRIRHYVLFYDPKRNSMRKVAVNGIKVPIRYDSNRRFNRPDSCSLLHLFSSQVESPMFL
;
A
#
# COMPACT_ATOMS: atom_id res chain seq x y z
N MET A 1 -49.72 12.60 67.93
CA MET A 1 -48.89 11.73 67.08
C MET A 1 -49.04 12.21 65.65
N GLU A 2 -48.12 13.04 65.16
CA GLU A 2 -48.05 13.38 63.73
C GLU A 2 -47.46 12.20 62.95
N PRO A 3 -47.92 11.94 61.71
CA PRO A 3 -47.40 10.86 60.89
C PRO A 3 -46.06 11.26 60.25
N THR A 4 -45.07 10.37 60.35
CA THR A 4 -43.76 10.52 59.71
C THR A 4 -43.90 10.47 58.18
N PRO A 5 -43.29 11.39 57.41
CA PRO A 5 -43.41 11.36 55.95
C PRO A 5 -42.61 10.19 55.34
N PRO A 6 -43.05 9.60 54.22
CA PRO A 6 -42.37 8.47 53.60
C PRO A 6 -41.06 8.92 52.94
N SER A 7 -40.00 8.16 53.18
CA SER A 7 -38.69 8.33 52.55
C SER A 7 -38.80 8.23 51.02
N LEU A 8 -38.39 9.28 50.29
CA LEU A 8 -38.24 9.22 48.84
C LEU A 8 -37.14 8.22 48.47
N GLY A 9 -37.54 7.06 47.95
CA GLY A 9 -36.62 6.12 47.30
C GLY A 9 -35.98 6.77 46.07
N VAL A 10 -34.66 7.00 46.13
CA VAL A 10 -33.87 7.46 44.98
C VAL A 10 -33.86 6.34 43.93
N ARG A 11 -34.75 6.44 42.92
CA ARG A 11 -34.69 5.62 41.71
C ARG A 11 -33.40 5.95 40.96
N LYS A 12 -32.35 5.12 41.10
CA LYS A 12 -31.16 5.18 40.24
C LYS A 12 -31.60 4.97 38.79
N ARG A 13 -31.67 6.05 38.00
CA ARG A 13 -31.81 5.98 36.54
C ARG A 13 -30.64 5.18 35.98
N ARG A 14 -30.89 3.96 35.52
CA ARG A 14 -29.92 3.16 34.74
C ARG A 14 -29.58 3.97 33.48
N LYS A 15 -28.34 4.46 33.35
CA LYS A 15 -27.86 5.08 32.11
C LYS A 15 -27.91 4.02 31.02
N LYS A 16 -28.81 4.17 30.04
CA LYS A 16 -28.81 3.33 28.84
C LYS A 16 -27.49 3.56 28.10
N THR A 17 -26.76 2.48 27.88
CA THR A 17 -25.51 2.46 27.11
C THR A 17 -25.82 2.31 25.62
N ILE A 18 -24.89 2.68 24.73
CA ILE A 18 -25.10 2.55 23.26
C ILE A 18 -25.37 1.09 22.86
N SER A 19 -24.80 0.12 23.59
CA SER A 19 -25.08 -1.31 23.44
C SER A 19 -26.55 -1.68 23.70
N ASP A 20 -27.28 -0.87 24.45
CA ASP A 20 -28.69 -1.10 24.79
C ASP A 20 -29.63 -0.47 23.75
N LEU A 21 -29.09 0.27 22.77
CA LEU A 21 -29.83 1.05 21.78
C LEU A 21 -29.56 0.61 20.33
N LEU A 22 -28.35 0.14 20.03
CA LEU A 22 -28.00 -0.44 18.72
C LEU A 22 -27.12 -1.69 18.86
N PRO A 23 -27.39 -2.73 18.04
CA PRO A 23 -26.44 -3.83 17.84
C PRO A 23 -25.04 -3.33 17.50
N ILE A 24 -24.02 -3.95 18.09
CA ILE A 24 -22.60 -3.60 17.90
C ILE A 24 -22.21 -3.59 16.42
N ASP A 25 -22.73 -4.52 15.61
CA ASP A 25 -22.44 -4.60 14.19
C ASP A 25 -22.86 -3.33 13.43
N LEU A 26 -24.02 -2.75 13.78
CA LEU A 26 -24.48 -1.50 13.18
C LEU A 26 -23.61 -0.32 13.60
N VAL A 27 -23.18 -0.29 14.87
CA VAL A 27 -22.24 0.72 15.36
C VAL A 27 -20.91 0.65 14.60
N MET A 28 -20.39 -0.56 14.36
CA MET A 28 -19.18 -0.77 13.55
C MET A 28 -19.38 -0.26 12.12
N GLN A 29 -20.52 -0.52 11.47
CA GLN A 29 -20.82 -0.01 10.13
C GLN A 29 -20.92 1.52 10.09
N ILE A 30 -21.45 2.15 11.13
CA ILE A 30 -21.49 3.61 11.26
C ILE A 30 -20.05 4.15 11.40
N PHE A 31 -19.29 3.64 12.37
CA PHE A 31 -17.91 4.08 12.63
C PHE A 31 -17.00 3.87 11.42
N LYS A 32 -17.20 2.79 10.66
CA LYS A 32 -16.49 2.51 9.41
C LYS A 32 -16.62 3.63 8.39
N ARG A 33 -17.70 4.43 8.40
CA ARG A 33 -17.92 5.54 7.47
C ARG A 33 -17.32 6.86 7.95
N LEU A 34 -16.87 6.94 9.21
CA LEU A 34 -16.33 8.17 9.80
C LEU A 34 -14.84 8.37 9.48
N PRO A 35 -14.37 9.59 9.15
CA PRO A 35 -12.95 9.86 9.00
C PRO A 35 -12.15 9.43 10.24
N VAL A 36 -10.90 8.97 10.08
CA VAL A 36 -10.08 8.54 11.23
C VAL A 36 -9.90 9.64 12.28
N LYS A 37 -9.86 10.91 11.88
CA LYS A 37 -9.84 12.05 12.82
C LYS A 37 -11.06 12.07 13.74
N THR A 38 -12.24 11.69 13.24
CA THR A 38 -13.47 11.60 14.03
C THR A 38 -13.40 10.39 14.96
N LEU A 39 -12.90 9.25 14.48
CA LEU A 39 -12.69 8.06 15.32
C LEU A 39 -11.72 8.33 16.48
N ALA A 40 -10.64 9.06 16.21
CA ALA A 40 -9.67 9.47 17.23
C ALA A 40 -10.33 10.29 18.35
N ARG A 41 -11.23 11.21 17.98
CA ARG A 41 -12.01 11.99 18.96
C ARG A 41 -12.95 11.09 19.76
N LEU A 42 -13.62 10.14 19.11
CA LEU A 42 -14.56 9.20 19.75
C LEU A 42 -13.87 8.32 20.80
N ILE A 43 -12.64 7.90 20.53
CA ILE A 43 -11.81 7.17 21.50
C ILE A 43 -11.59 7.99 22.78
N CYS A 44 -11.34 9.29 22.65
CA CYS A 44 -11.07 10.16 23.81
C CYS A 44 -12.31 10.46 24.66
N VAL A 45 -13.52 10.47 24.06
CA VAL A 45 -14.75 10.91 24.74
C VAL A 45 -15.63 9.76 25.25
N SER A 46 -15.39 8.51 24.83
CA SER A 46 -16.20 7.36 25.23
C SER A 46 -15.38 6.08 25.33
N LYS A 47 -15.40 5.45 26.52
CA LYS A 47 -14.75 4.15 26.75
C LYS A 47 -15.34 3.03 25.87
N LEU A 48 -16.65 3.05 25.64
CA LEU A 48 -17.32 2.08 24.78
C LEU A 48 -16.91 2.28 23.32
N CYS A 49 -16.86 3.53 22.84
CA CYS A 49 -16.37 3.81 21.49
C CYS A 49 -14.90 3.40 21.35
N ALA A 50 -14.07 3.68 22.36
CA ALA A 50 -12.68 3.26 22.39
C ALA A 50 -12.53 1.74 22.30
N SER A 51 -13.34 0.98 23.05
CA SER A 51 -13.35 -0.48 23.01
C SER A 51 -13.76 -1.02 21.64
N ILE A 52 -14.81 -0.46 21.02
CA ILE A 52 -15.27 -0.86 19.68
C ILE A 52 -14.20 -0.52 18.64
N ILE A 53 -13.68 0.71 18.62
CA ILE A 53 -12.73 1.17 17.60
C ILE A 53 -11.39 0.43 17.69
N ARG A 54 -10.96 0.03 18.89
CA ARG A 54 -9.75 -0.77 19.09
C ARG A 54 -9.96 -2.28 18.95
N SER A 55 -11.21 -2.73 18.77
CA SER A 55 -11.50 -4.15 18.59
C SER A 55 -10.99 -4.68 17.25
N ARG A 56 -10.60 -5.96 17.24
CA ARG A 56 -10.15 -6.64 16.00
C ARG A 56 -11.26 -6.73 14.96
N ASP A 57 -12.51 -6.91 15.40
CA ASP A 57 -13.67 -7.01 14.52
C ASP A 57 -13.93 -5.70 13.80
N PHE A 58 -13.89 -4.58 14.52
CA PHE A 58 -13.97 -3.27 13.89
C PHE A 58 -12.81 -3.04 12.94
N MET A 59 -11.58 -3.41 13.31
CA MET A 59 -10.43 -3.31 12.41
C MET A 59 -10.66 -4.08 11.11
N LYS A 60 -11.15 -5.33 11.18
CA LYS A 60 -11.46 -6.13 10.00
C LYS A 60 -12.53 -5.45 9.13
N VAL A 61 -13.61 -4.97 9.75
CA VAL A 61 -14.71 -4.28 9.06
C VAL A 61 -14.26 -2.95 8.45
N PHE A 62 -13.43 -2.20 9.17
CA PHE A 62 -12.86 -0.91 8.75
C PHE A 62 -11.90 -1.09 7.59
N LEU A 63 -11.07 -2.14 7.64
CA LEU A 63 -10.13 -2.51 6.59
C LEU A 63 -10.80 -3.11 5.34
N THR A 64 -12.10 -3.37 5.38
CA THR A 64 -12.86 -3.89 4.23
C THR A 64 -13.61 -2.73 3.56
N ASN A 65 -13.55 -2.54 2.24
CA ASN A 65 -14.41 -1.59 1.48
C ASN A 65 -14.33 -0.10 1.83
N ARG A 66 -13.16 0.54 1.73
CA ARG A 66 -13.09 2.02 1.60
C ARG A 66 -12.60 2.42 0.21
N HIS A 67 -13.39 3.29 -0.44
CA HIS A 67 -13.14 3.79 -1.78
C HIS A 67 -11.76 4.44 -1.94
N GLY A 68 -11.12 4.10 -3.07
CA GLY A 68 -9.70 4.29 -3.34
C GLY A 68 -9.22 5.74 -3.31
N ARG A 69 -8.23 5.99 -2.44
CA ARG A 69 -7.31 7.10 -2.64
C ARG A 69 -6.05 6.56 -3.29
N LEU A 70 -5.38 7.43 -4.03
CA LEU A 70 -4.17 7.11 -4.78
C LEU A 70 -2.97 7.71 -4.04
N PHE A 71 -1.98 6.89 -3.72
CA PHE A 71 -0.70 7.39 -3.20
C PHE A 71 0.27 7.65 -4.34
N PHE A 72 0.92 8.80 -4.32
CA PHE A 72 1.94 9.16 -5.28
C PHE A 72 3.22 9.48 -4.55
N THR A 73 4.24 8.65 -4.73
CA THR A 73 5.61 9.03 -4.36
C THR A 73 6.29 9.66 -5.56
N PHE A 74 6.70 10.92 -5.44
CA PHE A 74 7.54 11.59 -6.43
C PHE A 74 8.97 11.67 -5.92
N LYS A 75 9.91 11.24 -6.75
CA LYS A 75 11.33 11.51 -6.52
C LYS A 75 11.73 12.81 -7.20
N ARG A 76 12.36 13.71 -6.44
CA ARG A 76 13.00 14.94 -6.87
C ARG A 76 14.50 14.88 -6.58
N TYR A 77 15.30 14.46 -7.56
CA TYR A 77 16.75 14.34 -7.43
C TYR A 77 17.19 13.49 -6.21
N LYS A 78 17.57 14.11 -5.08
CA LYS A 78 17.96 13.47 -3.82
C LYS A 78 16.79 13.32 -2.83
N ASP A 79 15.78 14.18 -2.91
CA ASP A 79 14.63 14.18 -2.01
C ASP A 79 13.46 13.46 -2.65
N SER A 80 12.67 12.72 -1.86
CA SER A 80 11.43 12.11 -2.32
C SER A 80 10.26 12.66 -1.52
N ILE A 81 9.27 13.24 -2.21
CA ILE A 81 8.06 13.75 -1.57
C ILE A 81 6.93 12.77 -1.84
N LEU A 82 6.26 12.36 -0.76
CA LEU A 82 5.06 11.54 -0.83
C LEU A 82 3.83 12.44 -0.80
N PHE A 83 2.91 12.19 -1.72
CA PHE A 83 1.61 12.82 -1.81
C PHE A 83 0.54 11.74 -1.74
N THR A 84 -0.58 12.10 -1.14
CA THR A 84 -1.80 11.30 -1.18
C THR A 84 -2.85 12.11 -1.91
N ALA A 85 -3.38 11.60 -3.01
CA ALA A 85 -4.54 12.20 -3.67
C ALA A 85 -5.79 11.40 -3.36
N SER A 86 -6.87 12.11 -3.07
CA SER A 86 -8.19 11.48 -2.99
C SER A 86 -8.83 11.54 -4.36
N LEU A 87 -9.38 10.41 -4.81
CA LEU A 87 -10.32 10.44 -5.91
C LEU A 87 -11.56 11.23 -5.45
N GLN A 88 -12.03 12.18 -6.26
CA GLN A 88 -13.21 12.96 -5.88
C GLN A 88 -14.46 12.12 -6.14
N THR A 89 -15.36 12.06 -5.16
CA THR A 89 -16.63 11.34 -5.30
C THR A 89 -17.61 12.05 -6.22
N LEU A 90 -17.51 13.38 -6.35
CA LEU A 90 -18.38 14.22 -7.17
C LEU A 90 -17.98 14.25 -8.65
N ASN A 91 -16.70 14.09 -8.96
CA ASN A 91 -16.19 14.03 -10.33
C ASN A 91 -15.21 12.85 -10.48
N PRO A 92 -15.64 11.71 -11.03
CA PRO A 92 -14.80 10.52 -11.16
C PRO A 92 -13.64 10.69 -12.17
N CYS A 93 -13.61 11.79 -12.91
CA CYS A 93 -12.53 12.19 -13.82
C CYS A 93 -11.48 13.10 -13.16
N GLU A 94 -11.67 13.46 -11.89
CA GLU A 94 -10.73 14.31 -11.15
C GLU A 94 -10.33 13.69 -9.81
N ALA A 95 -9.03 13.78 -9.52
CA ALA A 95 -8.46 13.55 -8.20
C ALA A 95 -7.78 14.85 -7.75
N SER A 96 -7.87 15.15 -6.46
CA SER A 96 -7.11 16.25 -5.88
C SER A 96 -6.16 15.74 -4.81
N VAL A 97 -4.97 16.34 -4.73
CA VAL A 97 -4.04 16.10 -3.63
C VAL A 97 -4.78 16.39 -2.32
N ALA A 98 -4.97 15.35 -1.52
CA ALA A 98 -5.61 15.43 -0.22
C ALA A 98 -4.58 15.72 0.88
N MET A 99 -3.33 15.25 0.70
CA MET A 99 -2.27 15.45 1.68
C MET A 99 -0.90 15.42 1.04
N THR A 100 -0.02 16.30 1.51
CA THR A 100 1.43 16.22 1.28
C THR A 100 2.08 15.70 2.55
N HIS A 101 2.91 14.68 2.42
CA HIS A 101 3.69 14.11 3.51
C HIS A 101 5.12 14.67 3.46
N PRO A 102 5.88 14.60 4.58
CA PRO A 102 7.24 15.13 4.63
C PRO A 102 8.10 14.58 3.49
N ALA A 103 9.01 15.42 2.99
CA ALA A 103 10.07 14.97 2.10
C ALA A 103 10.96 14.00 2.87
N PHE A 104 11.18 12.81 2.31
CA PHE A 104 12.12 11.84 2.81
C PHE A 104 13.41 11.95 2.00
N ASP A 105 14.55 12.18 2.67
CA ASP A 105 15.90 12.14 2.09
C ASP A 105 16.29 10.69 1.77
N VAL A 106 15.63 10.12 0.78
CA VAL A 106 15.61 8.68 0.53
C VAL A 106 15.56 8.42 -0.96
N ASP A 107 16.35 7.43 -1.41
CA ASP A 107 16.12 6.78 -2.69
C ASP A 107 14.81 5.98 -2.60
N ALA A 108 13.66 6.66 -2.80
CA ALA A 108 12.30 6.13 -2.65
C ALA A 108 11.93 5.01 -3.65
N LYS A 109 12.93 4.39 -4.28
CA LYS A 109 12.79 3.21 -5.13
C LYS A 109 12.40 1.95 -4.33
N ASN A 110 12.62 1.95 -3.02
CA ASN A 110 12.26 0.86 -2.12
C ASN A 110 11.38 1.45 -1.00
N CYS A 111 10.06 1.47 -1.21
CA CYS A 111 9.08 1.75 -0.17
C CYS A 111 8.07 0.61 -0.13
N SER A 112 7.62 0.25 1.08
CA SER A 112 6.52 -0.68 1.30
C SER A 112 5.33 0.04 1.90
N TYR A 113 4.13 -0.31 1.45
CA TYR A 113 2.87 0.31 1.87
C TYR A 113 1.89 -0.76 2.32
N LEU A 114 1.29 -0.58 3.50
CA LEU A 114 0.23 -1.47 3.97
C LEU A 114 -0.66 -0.75 4.99
N HIS A 115 -1.96 -0.66 4.72
CA HIS A 115 -2.97 -0.11 5.64
C HIS A 115 -2.60 1.26 6.22
N GLY A 116 -2.20 2.20 5.37
CA GLY A 116 -1.79 3.55 5.80
C GLY A 116 -0.40 3.64 6.47
N LEU A 117 0.31 2.53 6.64
CA LEU A 117 1.72 2.51 7.03
C LEU A 117 2.62 2.53 5.81
N ILE A 118 3.70 3.29 5.93
CA ILE A 118 4.69 3.48 4.89
C ILE A 118 6.04 3.19 5.49
N CYS A 119 6.62 2.07 5.09
CA CYS A 119 7.95 1.66 5.51
C CYS A 119 8.95 2.05 4.44
N TYR A 120 10.04 2.67 4.85
CA TYR A 120 11.12 3.08 3.96
C TYR A 120 12.47 3.09 4.69
N ALA A 121 13.54 3.00 3.92
CA ALA A 121 14.91 3.09 4.42
C ALA A 121 15.79 3.76 3.38
N SER A 122 16.74 4.61 3.81
CA SER A 122 17.74 5.15 2.89
C SER A 122 18.68 4.05 2.40
N ALA A 123 19.23 4.21 1.20
CA ALA A 123 20.17 3.26 0.64
C ALA A 123 21.39 3.16 1.57
N CYS A 124 21.73 1.95 2.00
CA CYS A 124 22.79 1.68 2.97
C CYS A 124 22.54 2.19 4.40
N ALA A 125 21.31 2.61 4.73
CA ALA A 125 20.95 2.92 6.11
C ALA A 125 21.02 1.65 6.98
N SER A 126 21.41 1.86 8.24
CA SER A 126 21.32 0.85 9.31
C SER A 126 19.99 0.93 10.08
N ARG A 127 19.02 1.71 9.57
CA ARG A 127 17.73 1.98 10.21
C ARG A 127 16.59 1.95 9.19
N VAL A 128 15.42 1.58 9.69
CA VAL A 128 14.17 1.58 8.94
C VAL A 128 13.21 2.55 9.61
N LEU A 129 12.43 3.25 8.79
CA LEU A 129 11.48 4.26 9.21
C LEU A 129 10.08 3.79 8.82
N VAL A 130 9.13 3.96 9.75
CA VAL A 130 7.71 3.67 9.51
C VAL A 130 6.92 4.94 9.73
N TYR A 131 6.38 5.48 8.65
CA TYR A 131 5.49 6.62 8.69
C TYR A 131 4.04 6.14 8.69
N ASN A 132 3.28 6.61 9.67
CA ASN A 132 1.84 6.39 9.75
C ASN A 132 1.11 7.58 9.12
N SER A 133 0.47 7.36 7.98
CA SER A 133 -0.26 8.42 7.26
C SER A 133 -1.53 8.90 7.98
N SER A 134 -2.08 8.09 8.88
CA SER A 134 -3.28 8.40 9.67
C SER A 134 -2.96 9.34 10.84
N THR A 135 -1.93 9.00 11.62
CA THR A 135 -1.51 9.78 12.79
C THR A 135 -0.48 10.85 12.45
N ARG A 136 0.08 10.80 11.24
CA ARG A 136 1.20 11.62 10.76
C ARG A 136 2.46 11.47 11.62
N LYS A 137 2.55 10.39 12.40
CA LYS A 137 3.71 10.11 13.24
C LYS A 137 4.73 9.30 12.46
N LEU A 138 5.98 9.75 12.51
CA LEU A 138 7.12 9.00 12.04
C LEU A 138 7.72 8.21 13.22
N THR A 139 7.91 6.91 13.03
CA THR A 139 8.54 6.03 14.02
C THR A 139 9.85 5.49 13.46
N THR A 140 10.92 5.67 14.23
CA THR A 140 12.23 5.10 13.90
C THR A 140 12.37 3.74 14.56
N LEU A 141 12.60 2.71 13.75
CA LEU A 141 12.81 1.36 14.24
C LEU A 141 14.24 1.20 14.83
N PRO A 142 14.47 0.22 15.70
CA PRO A 142 15.78 -0.06 16.26
C PRO A 142 16.85 -0.21 15.18
N ILE A 143 18.09 0.18 15.51
CA ILE A 143 19.23 0.08 14.57
C ILE A 143 19.59 -1.39 14.38
N PHE A 144 19.96 -1.76 13.17
CA PHE A 144 20.74 -2.97 12.93
C PHE A 144 22.17 -2.80 13.46
N GLN A 145 22.91 -3.89 13.60
CA GLN A 145 24.32 -3.82 13.98
C GLN A 145 25.09 -2.86 13.04
N PRO A 146 26.04 -2.06 13.56
CA PRO A 146 26.86 -1.16 12.74
C PRO A 146 27.47 -1.88 11.54
N GLY A 147 27.46 -1.23 10.37
CA GLY A 147 27.97 -1.83 9.13
C GLY A 147 27.02 -2.81 8.43
N THR A 148 25.80 -3.01 8.95
CA THR A 148 24.78 -3.88 8.34
C THR A 148 23.75 -3.06 7.55
N PRO A 149 23.96 -2.83 6.23
CA PRO A 149 23.03 -2.02 5.44
C PRO A 149 21.72 -2.78 5.21
N VAL A 150 20.60 -2.07 5.32
CA VAL A 150 19.29 -2.54 4.87
C VAL A 150 19.24 -2.46 3.35
N ARG A 151 18.89 -3.57 2.70
CA ARG A 151 18.82 -3.67 1.23
C ARG A 151 17.39 -3.72 0.73
N ASN A 152 16.53 -4.47 1.43
CA ASN A 152 15.11 -4.56 1.16
C ASN A 152 14.34 -4.54 2.49
N HIS A 153 13.11 -4.02 2.47
CA HIS A 153 12.20 -4.03 3.60
C HIS A 153 10.77 -4.18 3.08
N PHE A 154 9.93 -4.89 3.84
CA PHE A 154 8.57 -5.20 3.46
C PHE A 154 7.66 -5.14 4.68
N LEU A 155 6.49 -4.52 4.53
CA LEU A 155 5.42 -4.58 5.52
C LEU A 155 4.56 -5.81 5.30
N GLY A 156 4.26 -6.52 6.39
CA GLY A 156 3.26 -7.57 6.44
C GLY A 156 2.28 -7.33 7.59
N TYR A 157 1.07 -7.87 7.46
CA TYR A 157 0.05 -7.77 8.49
C TYR A 157 -0.60 -9.13 8.72
N ASP A 158 -0.45 -9.69 9.92
CA ASP A 158 -1.20 -10.87 10.35
C ASP A 158 -2.60 -10.44 10.78
N GLY A 159 -3.60 -10.70 9.94
CA GLY A 159 -5.00 -10.37 10.21
C GLY A 159 -5.63 -11.16 11.37
N ILE A 160 -5.07 -12.33 11.72
CA ILE A 160 -5.55 -13.16 12.82
C ILE A 160 -4.95 -12.66 14.14
N GLY A 161 -3.63 -12.41 14.15
CA GLY A 161 -2.92 -11.86 15.30
C GLY A 161 -3.21 -10.37 15.55
N GLY A 162 -3.62 -9.65 14.49
CA GLY A 162 -3.83 -8.20 14.54
C GLY A 162 -2.52 -7.42 14.67
N VAL A 163 -1.42 -7.94 14.11
CA VAL A 163 -0.08 -7.36 14.27
C VAL A 163 0.58 -7.06 12.94
N TYR A 164 1.30 -5.94 12.87
CA TYR A 164 2.17 -5.62 11.75
C TYR A 164 3.57 -6.16 11.99
N LYS A 165 4.22 -6.64 10.95
CA LYS A 165 5.63 -7.02 10.97
C LYS A 165 6.38 -6.35 9.83
N VAL A 166 7.65 -6.06 10.06
CA VAL A 166 8.59 -5.57 9.06
C VAL A 166 9.63 -6.65 8.81
N LEU A 167 9.67 -7.16 7.59
CA LEU A 167 10.69 -8.09 7.13
C LEU A 167 11.77 -7.32 6.39
N CYS A 168 13.02 -7.45 6.81
CA CYS A 168 14.18 -6.79 6.23
C CYS A 168 15.19 -7.80 5.72
N ARG A 169 15.78 -7.51 4.55
CA ARG A 169 16.99 -8.17 4.07
C ARG A 169 18.16 -7.25 4.30
N THR A 170 19.17 -7.73 5.01
CA THR A 170 20.35 -6.96 5.39
C THR A 170 21.63 -7.53 4.82
N GLY A 171 22.68 -6.70 4.76
CA GLY A 171 24.03 -7.12 4.38
C GLY A 171 24.24 -7.39 2.88
N PRO A 172 25.48 -7.71 2.47
CA PRO A 172 25.79 -8.13 1.11
C PRO A 172 25.36 -9.57 0.84
N ASN A 173 25.46 -10.45 1.85
CA ASN A 173 24.89 -11.79 1.87
C ASN A 173 23.49 -11.74 2.48
N PRO A 174 22.50 -12.47 1.94
CA PRO A 174 21.12 -12.33 2.36
C PRO A 174 20.89 -12.89 3.76
N VAL A 175 20.80 -11.99 4.75
CA VAL A 175 20.28 -12.29 6.08
C VAL A 175 18.90 -11.64 6.20
N PHE A 176 17.92 -12.40 6.63
CA PHE A 176 16.55 -11.93 6.83
C PHE A 176 16.29 -11.72 8.31
N GLN A 177 15.77 -10.54 8.64
CA GLN A 177 15.40 -10.17 9.99
C GLN A 177 13.97 -9.66 9.99
N ILE A 178 13.21 -10.03 11.01
CA ILE A 178 11.83 -9.59 11.18
C ILE A 178 11.69 -8.88 12.51
N MET A 179 10.76 -7.94 12.56
CA MET A 179 10.33 -7.30 13.79
C MET A 179 8.83 -7.08 13.75
N THR A 180 8.16 -7.42 14.84
CA THR A 180 6.75 -7.04 15.06
C THR A 180 6.69 -5.59 15.52
N LEU A 181 5.84 -4.78 14.91
CA LEU A 181 5.64 -3.39 15.33
C LEU A 181 4.84 -3.33 16.63
N GLY A 182 5.38 -2.64 17.63
CA GLY A 182 4.79 -2.48 18.96
C GLY A 182 5.85 -2.12 20.01
N ASP A 183 5.42 -1.96 21.25
CA ASP A 183 6.31 -1.65 22.37
C ASP A 183 7.22 -2.85 22.69
N GLY A 184 8.49 -2.58 23.02
CA GLY A 184 9.48 -3.62 23.32
C GLY A 184 9.96 -4.45 22.12
N SER A 185 9.74 -3.96 20.90
CA SER A 185 10.09 -4.66 19.67
C SER A 185 11.61 -4.71 19.41
N SER A 186 12.09 -5.88 19.00
CA SER A 186 13.49 -6.12 18.62
C SER A 186 13.59 -6.91 17.32
N TRP A 187 14.69 -6.72 16.59
CA TRP A 187 15.00 -7.52 15.42
C TRP A 187 15.35 -8.95 15.81
N LYS A 188 14.76 -9.92 15.11
CA LYS A 188 15.15 -11.33 15.18
C LYS A 188 15.47 -11.86 13.80
N THR A 189 16.51 -12.68 13.71
CA THR A 189 16.86 -13.38 12.46
C THR A 189 15.84 -14.47 12.18
N VAL A 190 15.38 -14.56 10.93
CA VAL A 190 14.45 -15.60 10.48
C VAL A 190 15.20 -16.59 9.59
N ASN A 191 14.96 -17.87 9.83
CA ASN A 191 15.50 -18.91 8.98
C ASN A 191 14.73 -18.96 7.65
N VAL A 192 15.45 -18.77 6.55
CA VAL A 192 14.90 -18.81 5.18
C VAL A 192 14.88 -20.24 4.62
N GLY A 193 15.28 -21.22 5.43
CA GLY A 193 15.46 -22.60 5.02
C GLY A 193 16.58 -22.74 3.99
N GLN A 194 16.32 -23.52 2.95
CA GLN A 194 17.29 -23.83 1.90
C GLN A 194 17.42 -22.73 0.84
N TYR A 195 16.67 -21.64 0.96
CA TYR A 195 16.48 -20.66 -0.10
C TYR A 195 17.23 -19.35 0.15
N SER A 196 18.54 -19.35 -0.12
CA SER A 196 19.26 -18.08 -0.28
C SER A 196 18.73 -17.34 -1.50
N HIS A 197 18.29 -16.10 -1.33
CA HIS A 197 17.70 -15.31 -2.40
C HIS A 197 17.83 -13.80 -2.17
N PHE A 198 17.65 -13.04 -3.26
CA PHE A 198 17.80 -11.61 -3.33
C PHE A 198 16.47 -10.99 -3.75
N PRO A 199 15.73 -10.34 -2.84
CA PRO A 199 14.46 -9.72 -3.16
C PRO A 199 14.60 -8.57 -4.16
N LEU A 200 13.67 -8.51 -5.10
CA LEU A 200 13.46 -7.39 -6.00
C LEU A 200 12.48 -6.39 -5.35
N LYS A 201 12.10 -5.37 -6.13
CA LYS A 201 11.28 -4.25 -5.61
C LYS A 201 9.80 -4.58 -5.48
N LYS A 202 9.31 -5.51 -6.29
CA LYS A 202 7.88 -5.78 -6.39
C LYS A 202 7.43 -6.73 -5.29
N HIS A 203 6.42 -6.31 -4.57
CA HIS A 203 5.87 -7.03 -3.45
C HIS A 203 4.42 -6.60 -3.20
N ILE A 204 3.66 -7.46 -2.53
CA ILE A 204 2.30 -7.19 -2.06
C ILE A 204 2.02 -8.07 -0.84
N CYS A 205 1.26 -7.56 0.14
CA CYS A 205 0.77 -8.36 1.26
C CYS A 205 -0.74 -8.57 1.09
N ILE A 206 -1.16 -9.84 1.03
CA ILE A 206 -2.56 -10.26 0.85
C ILE A 206 -2.90 -11.23 1.97
N ASP A 207 -3.90 -10.92 2.78
CA ASP A 207 -4.47 -11.81 3.81
C ASP A 207 -3.43 -12.54 4.69
N GLY A 208 -2.47 -11.79 5.26
CA GLY A 208 -1.45 -12.39 6.12
C GLY A 208 -0.25 -12.99 5.40
N VAL A 209 -0.21 -12.91 4.07
CA VAL A 209 0.86 -13.47 3.26
C VAL A 209 1.54 -12.37 2.44
N LEU A 210 2.84 -12.20 2.67
CA LEU A 210 3.68 -11.30 1.90
C LEU A 210 4.25 -12.05 0.70
N TYR A 211 3.95 -11.56 -0.49
CA TYR A 211 4.52 -12.02 -1.75
C TYR A 211 5.53 -11.01 -2.27
N TYR A 212 6.69 -11.48 -2.73
CA TYR A 212 7.67 -10.61 -3.39
C TYR A 212 8.48 -11.36 -4.43
N GLU A 213 8.95 -10.63 -5.43
CA GLU A 213 9.83 -11.16 -6.47
C GLU A 213 11.24 -11.35 -5.91
N ALA A 214 11.91 -12.43 -6.28
CA ALA A 214 13.29 -12.68 -5.87
C ALA A 214 14.09 -13.43 -6.95
N CYS A 215 15.41 -13.29 -6.89
CA CYS A 215 16.35 -14.09 -7.70
C CYS A 215 17.27 -14.90 -6.79
N ALA A 216 17.75 -16.05 -7.28
CA ALA A 216 18.76 -16.85 -6.56
C ALA A 216 20.17 -16.22 -6.66
N ASP A 217 20.45 -15.53 -7.77
CA ASP A 217 21.75 -14.87 -8.01
C ASP A 217 21.74 -13.41 -7.53
N LYS A 218 22.79 -13.02 -6.79
CA LYS A 218 23.07 -11.65 -6.33
C LYS A 218 23.15 -10.63 -7.46
N ASN A 219 23.59 -11.06 -8.65
CA ASN A 219 23.70 -10.22 -9.84
C ASN A 219 22.35 -10.01 -10.54
N LEU A 220 21.28 -10.63 -10.03
CA LEU A 220 19.92 -10.53 -10.57
C LEU A 220 19.80 -11.00 -12.04
N LYS A 221 20.73 -11.86 -12.50
CA LYS A 221 20.77 -12.40 -13.86
C LYS A 221 20.01 -13.71 -14.03
N GLY A 222 19.62 -14.36 -12.93
CA GLY A 222 18.90 -15.63 -12.94
C GLY A 222 17.37 -15.48 -13.12
N THR A 223 16.70 -16.61 -13.34
CA THR A 223 15.23 -16.69 -13.39
C THR A 223 14.63 -16.20 -12.08
N ALA A 224 13.75 -15.21 -12.17
CA ALA A 224 13.01 -14.71 -11.02
C ALA A 224 11.95 -15.73 -10.58
N PHE A 225 11.69 -15.78 -9.27
CA PHE A 225 10.60 -16.53 -8.67
C PHE A 225 9.82 -15.64 -7.69
N ILE A 226 8.68 -16.13 -7.21
CA ILE A 226 7.93 -15.49 -6.13
C ILE A 226 8.32 -16.15 -4.82
N MET A 227 8.66 -15.34 -3.82
CA MET A 227 8.71 -15.79 -2.44
C MET A 227 7.38 -15.48 -1.78
N ARG A 228 6.82 -16.49 -1.14
CA ARG A 228 5.66 -16.43 -0.27
C ARG A 228 6.18 -16.45 1.17
N PHE A 229 5.86 -15.43 1.94
CA PHE A 229 6.21 -15.33 3.35
C PHE A 229 4.92 -15.24 4.18
N ASP A 230 4.66 -16.25 4.99
CA ASP A 230 3.54 -16.23 5.92
C ASP A 230 3.91 -15.34 7.11
N VAL A 231 3.18 -14.25 7.31
CA VAL A 231 3.51 -13.25 8.34
C VAL A 231 3.33 -13.81 9.74
N ARG A 232 2.39 -14.75 9.93
CA ARG A 232 2.05 -15.29 11.24
C ARG A 232 3.06 -16.35 11.66
N SER A 233 3.25 -17.39 10.85
CA SER A 233 4.20 -18.48 11.12
C SER A 233 5.64 -18.08 10.84
N GLU A 234 5.87 -16.96 10.16
CA GLU A 234 7.19 -16.46 9.76
C GLU A 234 7.97 -17.46 8.89
N SER A 235 7.24 -18.19 8.05
CA SER A 235 7.81 -19.23 7.19
C SER A 235 7.89 -18.78 5.73
N PHE A 236 8.93 -19.24 5.04
CA PHE A 236 9.18 -18.96 3.64
C PHE A 236 8.83 -20.16 2.76
N GLU A 237 8.19 -19.88 1.64
CA GLU A 237 7.91 -20.83 0.58
C GLU A 237 8.27 -20.22 -0.77
N ARG A 238 8.88 -21.03 -1.64
CA ARG A 238 9.18 -20.62 -3.01
C ARG A 238 8.01 -21.01 -3.90
N VAL A 239 7.52 -20.05 -4.68
CA VAL A 239 6.53 -20.28 -5.74
C VAL A 239 7.19 -20.04 -7.09
N LYS A 240 7.15 -21.05 -7.97
CA LYS A 240 7.66 -20.94 -9.34
C LYS A 240 6.84 -19.88 -10.08
N MET A 241 7.53 -18.98 -10.77
CA MET A 241 6.87 -18.05 -11.72
C MET A 241 6.24 -18.83 -12.86
N SER A 242 5.22 -18.23 -13.48
CA SER A 242 4.67 -18.75 -14.74
C SER A 242 5.79 -18.93 -15.79
N GLY A 243 5.70 -20.00 -16.59
CA GLY A 243 6.73 -20.42 -17.55
C GLY A 243 7.06 -19.41 -18.65
N ASP A 244 6.20 -18.40 -18.88
CA ASP A 244 6.32 -17.45 -19.99
C ASP A 244 7.37 -16.33 -19.77
N ASN A 245 8.36 -16.54 -18.88
CA ASN A 245 9.43 -15.57 -18.56
C ASN A 245 8.88 -14.13 -18.33
N VAL A 246 7.77 -14.07 -17.59
CA VAL A 246 6.92 -12.88 -17.50
C VAL A 246 7.68 -11.73 -16.84
N LYS A 247 8.02 -10.71 -17.62
CA LYS A 247 8.46 -9.43 -17.06
C LYS A 247 7.27 -8.79 -16.37
N CYS A 248 7.22 -8.90 -15.05
CA CYS A 248 6.14 -8.35 -14.25
C CYS A 248 6.20 -6.80 -14.25
N SER A 249 5.03 -6.16 -14.35
CA SER A 249 4.83 -4.72 -14.17
C SER A 249 4.54 -4.40 -12.70
N ALA A 250 3.57 -5.12 -12.15
CA ALA A 250 3.03 -4.97 -10.81
C ALA A 250 2.53 -6.32 -10.28
N MET A 251 2.62 -6.49 -8.97
CA MET A 251 1.88 -7.52 -8.24
C MET A 251 0.63 -6.86 -7.67
N VAL A 252 -0.52 -7.47 -7.90
CA VAL A 252 -1.83 -6.90 -7.55
C VAL A 252 -2.69 -7.95 -6.88
N THR A 253 -3.66 -7.50 -6.12
CA THR A 253 -4.74 -8.35 -5.65
C THR A 253 -5.83 -8.39 -6.72
N TYR A 254 -6.15 -9.58 -7.21
CA TYR A 254 -7.23 -9.76 -8.18
C TYR A 254 -8.15 -10.88 -7.69
N GLU A 255 -9.43 -10.57 -7.45
CA GLU A 255 -10.41 -11.52 -6.90
C GLU A 255 -9.92 -12.19 -5.58
N GLY A 256 -9.20 -11.42 -4.75
CA GLY A 256 -8.64 -11.90 -3.48
C GLY A 256 -7.36 -12.74 -3.61
N LYS A 257 -6.86 -12.98 -4.82
CA LYS A 257 -5.66 -13.78 -5.07
C LYS A 257 -4.50 -12.90 -5.53
N LEU A 258 -3.27 -13.42 -5.37
CA LEU A 258 -2.10 -12.82 -5.99
C LEU A 258 -2.24 -12.89 -7.51
N ALA A 259 -2.03 -11.76 -8.18
CA ALA A 259 -1.88 -11.72 -9.62
C ALA A 259 -0.69 -10.87 -10.08
N ILE A 260 -0.16 -11.22 -11.25
CA ILE A 260 0.97 -10.56 -11.89
C ILE A 260 0.52 -10.00 -13.23
N ILE A 261 0.67 -8.69 -13.41
CA ILE A 261 0.37 -8.02 -14.68
C ILE A 261 1.62 -7.93 -15.55
N SER A 262 1.51 -8.21 -16.84
CA SER A 262 2.59 -8.07 -17.81
C SER A 262 3.10 -6.62 -17.88
N LYS A 263 4.42 -6.46 -17.97
CA LYS A 263 5.07 -5.13 -18.09
C LYS A 263 4.76 -4.44 -19.42
N VAL A 264 4.60 -5.22 -20.47
CA VAL A 264 4.38 -4.72 -21.83
C VAL A 264 2.92 -4.90 -22.19
N ILE A 265 2.33 -3.84 -22.74
CA ILE A 265 1.08 -3.90 -23.51
C ILE A 265 1.49 -4.25 -24.94
N SER A 266 0.93 -5.33 -25.47
CA SER A 266 1.20 -5.79 -26.83
C SER A 266 0.72 -4.76 -27.87
N ALA A 267 1.21 -4.86 -29.11
CA ALA A 267 0.85 -3.94 -30.18
C ALA A 267 -0.67 -3.93 -30.49
N ASP A 268 -1.34 -5.07 -30.29
CA ASP A 268 -2.79 -5.23 -30.40
C ASP A 268 -3.57 -4.72 -29.17
N GLY A 269 -2.89 -4.10 -28.19
CA GLY A 269 -3.48 -3.64 -26.94
C GLY A 269 -3.73 -4.75 -25.92
N SER A 270 -3.26 -5.98 -26.17
CA SER A 270 -3.42 -7.09 -25.23
C SER A 270 -2.50 -6.95 -24.01
N VAL A 271 -3.04 -7.36 -22.87
CA VAL A 271 -2.39 -7.36 -21.56
C VAL A 271 -2.66 -8.71 -20.92
N VAL A 272 -1.60 -9.31 -20.39
CA VAL A 272 -1.69 -10.63 -19.76
C VAL A 272 -1.65 -10.47 -18.24
N LEU A 273 -2.64 -11.06 -17.58
CA LEU A 273 -2.71 -11.20 -16.13
C LEU A 273 -2.52 -12.68 -15.78
N TRP A 274 -1.60 -12.96 -14.87
CA TRP A 274 -1.42 -14.29 -14.30
C TRP A 274 -1.93 -14.33 -12.88
N VAL A 275 -2.96 -15.12 -12.61
CA VAL A 275 -3.56 -15.28 -11.28
C VAL A 275 -3.03 -16.55 -10.65
N LEU A 276 -2.52 -16.47 -9.42
CA LEU A 276 -2.05 -17.64 -8.67
C LEU A 276 -3.26 -18.39 -8.11
N GLU A 277 -3.58 -19.53 -8.72
CA GLU A 277 -4.71 -20.37 -8.32
C GLU A 277 -4.36 -21.29 -7.16
N ASP A 278 -3.14 -21.84 -7.18
CA ASP A 278 -2.65 -22.74 -6.13
C ASP A 278 -1.15 -22.51 -5.94
N ALA A 279 -0.78 -21.94 -4.78
CA ALA A 279 0.60 -21.64 -4.45
C ALA A 279 1.46 -22.90 -4.27
N VAL A 280 0.87 -23.96 -3.70
CA VAL A 280 1.55 -25.23 -3.38
C VAL A 280 1.82 -26.01 -4.66
N LYS A 281 0.84 -26.09 -5.56
CA LYS A 281 0.99 -26.75 -6.86
C LYS A 281 1.62 -25.84 -7.92
N HIS A 282 1.95 -24.60 -7.56
CA HIS A 282 2.47 -23.57 -8.46
C HIS A 282 1.60 -23.36 -9.71
N LYS A 283 0.27 -23.45 -9.55
CA LYS A 283 -0.69 -23.36 -10.64
C LYS A 283 -1.07 -21.91 -10.89
N TRP A 284 -0.83 -21.45 -12.11
CA TRP A 284 -1.19 -20.10 -12.57
C TRP A 284 -2.28 -20.17 -13.63
N LEU A 285 -3.26 -19.27 -13.54
CA LEU A 285 -4.27 -19.04 -14.56
C LEU A 285 -3.87 -17.82 -15.40
N LYS A 286 -3.75 -18.00 -16.72
CA LYS A 286 -3.53 -16.92 -17.68
C LYS A 286 -4.88 -16.30 -18.06
N LYS A 287 -5.05 -15.01 -17.82
CA LYS A 287 -6.15 -14.20 -18.35
C LYS A 287 -5.58 -13.16 -19.32
N VAL A 288 -6.24 -12.96 -20.46
CA VAL A 288 -5.82 -11.97 -21.46
C VAL A 288 -6.93 -10.94 -21.59
N PHE A 289 -6.56 -9.67 -21.47
CA PHE A 289 -7.45 -8.53 -21.61
C PHE A 289 -6.99 -7.68 -22.77
N VAL A 290 -7.92 -7.17 -23.57
CA VAL A 290 -7.60 -6.30 -24.71
C VAL A 290 -8.14 -4.92 -24.41
N LEU A 291 -7.24 -3.93 -24.40
CA LEU A 291 -7.62 -2.53 -24.20
C LEU A 291 -8.48 -2.03 -25.38
N PRO A 292 -9.41 -1.08 -25.17
CA PRO A 292 -10.23 -0.53 -26.24
C PRO A 292 -9.36 0.21 -27.26
N ASN A 293 -9.72 0.20 -28.55
CA ASN A 293 -8.92 0.80 -29.63
C ASN A 293 -8.48 2.26 -29.39
N SER A 294 -9.22 3.02 -28.57
CA SER A 294 -8.90 4.38 -28.16
C SER A 294 -7.79 4.50 -27.10
N TRP A 295 -7.22 3.39 -26.61
CA TRP A 295 -6.24 3.43 -25.52
C TRP A 295 -4.98 4.21 -25.91
N THR A 296 -4.55 4.13 -27.17
CA THR A 296 -3.37 4.81 -27.68
C THR A 296 -3.54 6.33 -27.65
N SER A 297 -4.72 6.85 -27.97
CA SER A 297 -4.99 8.31 -27.95
C SER A 297 -5.01 8.89 -26.54
N LEU A 298 -5.39 8.10 -25.52
CA LEU A 298 -5.34 8.53 -24.12
C LEU A 298 -3.91 8.62 -23.56
N VAL A 299 -3.01 7.84 -24.14
CA VAL A 299 -1.62 7.65 -23.74
C VAL A 299 -0.65 8.52 -24.55
N GLN A 300 -1.02 8.90 -25.78
CA GLN A 300 -0.23 9.80 -26.64
C GLN A 300 -0.14 11.22 -26.04
N GLY A 301 1.10 11.65 -25.78
CA GLY A 301 1.46 13.08 -25.80
C GLY A 301 1.99 13.47 -27.20
N GLN A 302 2.52 14.69 -27.36
CA GLN A 302 3.14 15.18 -28.61
C GLN A 302 4.32 14.33 -29.17
N SER A 303 4.63 13.17 -28.58
CA SER A 303 5.71 12.27 -29.00
C SER A 303 5.20 10.84 -29.13
N THR A 304 5.55 10.21 -30.25
CA THR A 304 5.21 8.84 -30.66
C THR A 304 5.75 7.72 -29.76
N ALA A 305 6.59 8.04 -28.76
CA ALA A 305 7.15 7.07 -27.80
C ALA A 305 6.37 6.95 -26.47
N ALA A 306 5.24 7.67 -26.30
CA ALA A 306 4.58 7.86 -25.02
C ALA A 306 4.01 6.58 -24.33
N TYR A 307 3.70 5.53 -25.09
CA TYR A 307 3.13 4.29 -24.55
C TYR A 307 4.15 3.43 -23.79
N TRP A 308 5.43 3.51 -24.13
CA TRP A 308 6.52 2.86 -23.37
C TRP A 308 6.70 3.41 -21.96
N PHE A 309 6.11 4.58 -21.68
CA PHE A 309 6.21 5.21 -20.37
C PHE A 309 5.04 4.82 -19.46
N HIS A 310 3.96 4.18 -19.91
CA HIS A 310 2.88 3.79 -18.99
C HIS A 310 3.09 2.37 -18.48
N ARG A 311 2.83 2.17 -17.20
CA ARG A 311 2.89 0.86 -16.57
C ARG A 311 1.66 0.62 -15.72
N PHE A 312 1.20 -0.62 -15.69
CA PHE A 312 0.28 -1.07 -14.68
C PHE A 312 0.92 -0.97 -13.31
N VAL A 313 0.14 -0.52 -12.35
CA VAL A 313 0.61 -0.28 -10.98
C VAL A 313 -0.29 -0.93 -9.94
N ASP A 314 -1.58 -1.08 -10.23
CA ASP A 314 -2.51 -1.73 -9.31
C ASP A 314 -3.80 -2.21 -10.00
N VAL A 315 -4.64 -2.94 -9.27
CA VAL A 315 -6.06 -3.19 -9.57
C VAL A 315 -6.86 -2.72 -8.36
N ASN A 316 -7.84 -1.86 -8.60
CA ASN A 316 -8.65 -1.32 -7.50
C ASN A 316 -9.75 -2.30 -7.04
N ASP A 317 -10.41 -1.96 -5.94
CA ASP A 317 -11.52 -2.75 -5.37
C ASP A 317 -12.70 -2.98 -6.35
N ALA A 318 -12.86 -2.13 -7.37
CA ALA A 318 -13.89 -2.29 -8.40
C ALA A 318 -13.48 -3.28 -9.51
N GLY A 319 -12.22 -3.73 -9.52
CA GLY A 319 -11.63 -4.56 -10.56
C GLY A 319 -11.14 -3.76 -11.77
N GLU A 320 -11.06 -2.43 -11.69
CA GLU A 320 -10.44 -1.60 -12.72
C GLU A 320 -8.92 -1.66 -12.61
N PHE A 321 -8.24 -1.80 -13.74
CA PHE A 321 -6.79 -1.82 -13.80
C PHE A 321 -6.28 -0.38 -13.82
N VAL A 322 -5.30 -0.11 -12.98
CA VAL A 322 -4.73 1.22 -12.81
C VAL A 322 -3.42 1.32 -13.58
N LEU A 323 -3.34 2.27 -14.51
CA LEU A 323 -2.13 2.57 -15.27
C LEU A 323 -1.65 3.98 -14.93
N ALA A 324 -0.33 4.12 -14.82
CA ALA A 324 0.27 5.41 -14.55
C ALA A 324 1.57 5.62 -15.35
N PRO A 325 1.90 6.89 -15.67
CA PRO A 325 3.15 7.23 -16.35
C PRO A 325 4.36 6.97 -15.44
N SER A 326 5.41 6.42 -16.01
CA SER A 326 6.70 6.08 -15.39
C SER A 326 7.57 7.30 -15.17
N SER A 327 7.35 8.37 -15.95
CA SER A 327 7.99 9.68 -15.82
C SER A 327 6.94 10.76 -16.02
N VAL A 328 6.77 11.60 -15.00
CA VAL A 328 5.79 12.68 -14.95
C VAL A 328 6.54 13.97 -15.26
N ARG A 329 6.77 14.24 -16.54
CA ARG A 329 7.38 15.52 -16.93
C ARG A 329 6.39 16.68 -16.86
N ILE A 330 5.12 16.50 -17.26
CA ILE A 330 4.20 17.65 -17.46
C ILE A 330 2.71 17.35 -17.14
N ARG A 331 2.29 16.10 -16.90
CA ARG A 331 0.85 15.79 -16.66
C ARG A 331 0.66 14.74 -15.57
N HIS A 332 0.07 15.15 -14.45
CA HIS A 332 -0.27 14.27 -13.34
C HIS A 332 -1.64 13.66 -13.62
N TYR A 333 -1.69 12.48 -14.23
CA TYR A 333 -2.94 11.76 -14.42
C TYR A 333 -2.72 10.27 -14.21
N VAL A 334 -3.82 9.57 -13.95
CA VAL A 334 -3.89 8.11 -13.87
C VAL A 334 -4.97 7.64 -14.81
N LEU A 335 -4.77 6.50 -15.45
CA LEU A 335 -5.77 5.86 -16.29
C LEU A 335 -6.36 4.67 -15.53
N PHE A 336 -7.67 4.50 -15.66
CA PHE A 336 -8.39 3.33 -15.18
C PHE A 336 -8.96 2.61 -16.38
N TYR A 337 -8.71 1.31 -16.47
CA TYR A 337 -9.30 0.42 -17.46
C TYR A 337 -10.29 -0.51 -16.76
N ASP A 338 -11.56 -0.45 -17.16
CA ASP A 338 -12.58 -1.39 -16.72
C ASP A 338 -12.65 -2.56 -17.71
N PRO A 339 -12.19 -3.77 -17.35
CA PRO A 339 -12.23 -4.92 -18.24
C PRO A 339 -13.66 -5.44 -18.48
N LYS A 340 -14.63 -5.16 -17.59
CA LYS A 340 -16.03 -5.59 -17.75
C LYS A 340 -16.75 -4.73 -18.77
N ARG A 341 -16.51 -3.42 -18.73
CA ARG A 341 -17.10 -2.45 -19.66
C ARG A 341 -16.27 -2.23 -20.92
N ASN A 342 -15.05 -2.78 -20.95
CA ASN A 342 -14.03 -2.51 -21.96
C ASN A 342 -13.86 -1.00 -22.23
N SER A 343 -13.72 -0.22 -21.16
CA SER A 343 -13.66 1.24 -21.24
C SER A 343 -12.48 1.78 -20.46
N MET A 344 -11.97 2.92 -20.88
CA MET A 344 -10.89 3.61 -20.19
C MET A 344 -11.31 5.02 -19.82
N ARG A 345 -10.97 5.43 -18.60
CA ARG A 345 -11.13 6.81 -18.12
C ARG A 345 -9.81 7.37 -17.67
N LYS A 346 -9.62 8.67 -17.92
CA LYS A 346 -8.45 9.44 -17.52
C LYS A 346 -8.82 10.33 -16.35
N VAL A 347 -8.06 10.23 -15.29
CA VAL A 347 -8.26 11.02 -14.08
C VAL A 347 -7.11 12.00 -13.94
N ALA A 348 -7.42 13.29 -14.06
CA ALA A 348 -6.45 14.34 -13.79
C ALA A 348 -6.21 14.44 -12.28
N VAL A 349 -4.94 14.53 -11.87
CA VAL A 349 -4.52 14.70 -10.47
C VAL A 349 -4.11 16.15 -10.26
N ASN A 350 -5.04 16.93 -9.73
CA ASN A 350 -4.89 18.36 -9.48
C ASN A 350 -4.18 18.64 -8.15
N GLY A 351 -3.53 19.80 -8.05
CA GLY A 351 -2.91 20.28 -6.80
C GLY A 351 -1.46 19.84 -6.57
N ILE A 352 -0.84 19.13 -7.50
CA ILE A 352 0.59 18.82 -7.44
C ILE A 352 1.37 20.04 -7.96
N LYS A 353 1.82 20.90 -7.03
CA LYS A 353 2.71 22.01 -7.32
C LYS A 353 4.15 21.52 -7.26
N VAL A 354 4.76 21.26 -8.42
CA VAL A 354 6.20 20.98 -8.51
C VAL A 354 6.94 22.32 -8.48
N PRO A 355 7.81 22.58 -7.48
CA PRO A 355 8.57 23.82 -7.43
C PRO A 355 9.57 23.86 -8.59
N ILE A 356 9.53 24.90 -9.42
CA ILE A 356 10.53 25.15 -10.47
C ILE A 356 11.84 25.55 -9.77
N ARG A 357 12.93 24.85 -10.04
CA ARG A 357 14.28 25.30 -9.63
C ARG A 357 14.89 26.08 -10.79
N TYR A 358 15.26 27.33 -10.54
CA TYR A 358 16.19 28.06 -11.40
C TYR A 358 17.60 27.61 -11.00
N ASP A 359 18.26 26.84 -11.86
CA ASP A 359 19.66 26.46 -11.67
C ASP A 359 20.52 27.52 -12.36
N SER A 360 21.15 28.41 -11.60
CA SER A 360 21.97 29.51 -12.13
C SER A 360 23.19 29.05 -12.94
N ASN A 361 23.56 27.76 -12.85
CA ASN A 361 24.75 27.20 -13.49
C ASN A 361 24.45 26.31 -14.72
N ARG A 362 23.21 26.23 -15.20
CA ARG A 362 22.88 25.50 -16.44
C ARG A 362 22.22 26.43 -17.46
N ARG A 363 22.84 26.59 -18.63
CA ARG A 363 22.34 27.38 -19.80
C ARG A 363 20.96 26.94 -20.33
N PHE A 364 20.33 25.92 -19.74
CA PHE A 364 18.98 25.49 -20.06
C PHE A 364 18.21 25.17 -18.76
N ASN A 365 17.18 25.96 -18.46
CA ASN A 365 16.16 25.62 -17.48
C ASN A 365 15.43 24.35 -17.95
N ARG A 366 15.85 23.17 -17.46
CA ARG A 366 15.09 21.93 -17.66
C ARG A 366 14.05 21.83 -16.54
N PRO A 367 12.75 21.68 -16.84
CA PRO A 367 11.78 21.35 -15.81
C PRO A 367 12.15 20.02 -15.13
N ASP A 368 12.10 20.01 -13.79
CA ASP A 368 12.45 18.84 -12.96
C ASP A 368 11.61 17.61 -13.40
N SER A 369 12.28 16.51 -13.75
CA SER A 369 11.57 15.26 -14.06
C SER A 369 11.16 14.56 -12.77
N CYS A 370 9.86 14.51 -12.48
CA CYS A 370 9.33 13.77 -11.35
C CYS A 370 8.98 12.33 -11.80
N SER A 371 9.41 11.32 -11.06
CA SER A 371 9.07 9.91 -11.37
C SER A 371 8.06 9.38 -10.37
N LEU A 372 6.98 8.75 -10.87
CA LEU A 372 6.02 8.04 -10.04
C LEU A 372 6.58 6.68 -9.65
N LEU A 373 7.04 6.56 -8.41
CA LEU A 373 7.70 5.34 -7.94
C LEU A 373 6.68 4.28 -7.50
N HIS A 374 5.64 4.68 -6.78
CA HIS A 374 4.60 3.81 -6.29
C HIS A 374 3.22 4.47 -6.46
N LEU A 375 2.26 3.67 -6.92
CA LEU A 375 0.85 3.97 -6.88
C LEU A 375 0.15 2.79 -6.22
N PHE A 376 -0.50 3.05 -5.11
CA PHE A 376 -1.35 2.08 -4.42
C PHE A 376 -2.77 2.61 -4.46
N SER A 377 -3.70 1.77 -4.90
CA SER A 377 -5.13 1.96 -4.83
C SER A 377 -5.67 1.15 -3.66
N SER A 378 -5.24 1.48 -2.45
CA SER A 378 -5.74 0.84 -1.23
C SER A 378 -5.76 1.80 -0.04
N GLN A 379 -6.27 1.31 1.08
CA GLN A 379 -6.86 2.14 2.14
C GLN A 379 -5.83 2.94 2.94
N VAL A 380 -6.03 4.26 2.92
CA VAL A 380 -5.11 5.27 3.49
C VAL A 380 -5.10 5.34 5.00
N GLU A 381 -6.20 4.94 5.62
CA GLU A 381 -6.42 5.21 7.03
C GLU A 381 -6.48 3.90 7.81
N SER A 382 -5.84 3.85 8.98
CA SER A 382 -5.89 2.72 9.90
C SER A 382 -6.09 3.24 11.33
N PRO A 383 -7.21 2.88 11.98
CA PRO A 383 -7.48 3.30 13.35
C PRO A 383 -6.69 2.49 14.39
N MET A 384 -5.89 1.50 13.97
CA MET A 384 -5.13 0.64 14.88
C MET A 384 -4.12 1.40 15.74
N PHE A 385 -3.69 2.58 15.29
CA PHE A 385 -2.70 3.41 15.99
C PHE A 385 -3.34 4.60 16.75
N LEU A 386 -4.64 4.53 17.05
CA LEU A 386 -5.41 5.54 17.78
C LEU A 386 -5.60 5.23 19.28
#